data_AF-A0A7W9LGW5-F1
#
_entry.id   AF-A0A7W9LGW5-F1
#
_cell.length_a   1.000
_cell.length_b   1.000
_cell.length_c   1.000
_cell.angle_alpha   90.00
_cell.angle_beta   90.00
_cell.angle_gamma   90.00
#
_symmetry.space_group_name_H-M   'P 1'
#
loop_
_entity.id
_entity.type
_entity.pdbx_description
1 polymer ?
#
loop_
_entity_poly.entity_id
_entity_poly.type
_entity_poly.pdbx_seq_one_letter_code
_entity_poly.pdbx_strand_id
1 'polypeptide(L)'
;MLAGEVIVPPPEAFGPSLSRVRRSTRVRRLGFNDRALTSPPILVDELDPAGSAARAGLRDGDTVTAYRGAEPSALHSTQSLVLGPEIILDVVRDRRPERIAFTPDEVTVDEYTWEGMPA
;
A
#
# COMPACT_ATOMS: atom_id res chain seq x y z
N MET A 1 -13.56 8.28 18.02
CA MET A 1 -13.87 7.09 17.19
C MET A 1 -15.20 6.53 17.66
N LEU A 2 -16.16 6.30 16.76
CA LEU A 2 -17.40 5.57 17.05
C LEU A 2 -17.82 4.83 15.76
N ALA A 3 -18.03 3.51 15.84
CA ALA A 3 -18.62 2.63 14.81
C ALA A 3 -17.86 2.28 13.51
N GLY A 4 -16.56 2.59 13.37
CA GLY A 4 -15.76 2.09 12.23
C GLY A 4 -16.08 2.73 10.88
N GLU A 5 -16.96 3.73 10.85
CA GLU A 5 -17.13 4.60 9.68
C GLU A 5 -15.99 5.63 9.62
N VAL A 6 -15.53 5.92 8.41
CA VAL A 6 -14.51 6.93 8.16
C VAL A 6 -15.02 8.28 8.65
N ILE A 7 -14.41 8.81 9.72
CA ILE A 7 -14.71 10.16 10.21
C ILE A 7 -14.06 11.13 9.22
N VAL A 8 -14.87 11.73 8.35
CA VAL A 8 -14.40 12.79 7.45
C VAL A 8 -14.64 14.14 8.16
N PRO A 9 -13.59 14.89 8.56
CA PRO A 9 -13.77 16.15 9.27
C PRO A 9 -14.51 17.19 8.42
N PRO A 10 -15.41 18.02 8.97
CA PRO A 10 -16.10 19.08 8.23
C PRO A 10 -15.14 19.95 7.41
N PRO A 11 -15.52 20.49 6.23
CA PRO A 11 -14.65 21.31 5.38
C PRO A 11 -14.01 22.53 6.03
N GLU A 12 -14.51 22.98 7.18
CA GLU A 12 -14.05 24.15 7.95
C GLU A 12 -13.30 23.77 9.25
N ALA A 13 -13.02 22.47 9.46
CA ALA A 13 -12.47 21.94 10.71
C ALA A 13 -11.12 22.54 11.14
N PHE A 14 -10.35 23.09 10.19
CA PHE A 14 -9.01 23.67 10.46
C PHE A 14 -8.95 25.20 10.27
N GLY A 15 -10.12 25.87 10.25
CA GLY A 15 -10.22 27.32 10.16
C GLY A 15 -10.48 27.84 8.74
N PRO A 16 -10.80 29.13 8.60
CA PRO A 16 -11.34 29.71 7.37
C PRO A 16 -10.31 29.91 6.25
N SER A 17 -9.03 29.66 6.49
CA SER A 17 -7.96 29.78 5.48
C SER A 17 -7.66 28.46 4.77
N LEU A 18 -8.27 27.35 5.20
CA LEU A 18 -8.04 26.02 4.67
C LEU A 18 -9.35 25.42 4.17
N SER A 19 -9.32 24.91 2.93
CA SER A 19 -10.44 24.22 2.32
C SER A 19 -10.10 22.74 2.14
N ARG A 20 -11.01 21.85 2.54
CA ARG A 20 -10.89 20.42 2.25
C ARG A 20 -11.15 20.14 0.78
N VAL A 21 -10.16 19.59 0.08
CA VAL A 21 -10.26 19.20 -1.32
C VAL A 21 -10.23 17.67 -1.41
N ARG A 22 -11.21 17.11 -2.13
CA ARG A 22 -11.20 15.68 -2.52
C ARG A 22 -10.40 15.55 -3.80
N ARG A 23 -9.35 14.73 -3.79
CA ARG A 23 -8.55 14.41 -4.98
C ARG A 23 -8.63 12.92 -5.23
N SER A 24 -8.89 12.55 -6.48
CA SER A 24 -8.86 11.16 -6.94
C SER A 24 -7.44 10.86 -7.42
N THR A 25 -6.71 10.02 -6.68
CA THR A 25 -5.32 9.67 -6.98
C THR A 25 -5.22 8.18 -7.33
N ARG A 26 -4.36 7.85 -8.31
CA ARG A 26 -4.00 6.47 -8.62
C ARG A 26 -2.84 6.05 -7.71
N VAL A 27 -3.06 5.01 -6.93
CA VAL A 27 -2.04 4.36 -6.11
C VAL A 27 -1.80 2.94 -6.60
N ARG A 28 -0.60 2.43 -6.38
CA ARG A 28 -0.27 1.02 -6.61
C ARG A 28 -0.50 0.23 -5.33
N ARG A 29 -0.95 -1.02 -5.46
CA ARG A 29 -1.10 -1.97 -4.35
C ARG A 29 -0.40 -3.29 -4.65
N LEU A 30 0.21 -3.88 -3.62
CA LEU A 30 0.84 -5.20 -3.73
C LEU A 30 -0.19 -6.33 -3.87
N GLY A 31 -1.40 -6.14 -3.33
CA GLY A 31 -2.42 -7.17 -3.26
C GLY A 31 -2.24 -8.11 -2.06
N PHE A 32 -1.43 -7.75 -1.07
CA PHE A 32 -1.32 -8.40 0.24
C PHE A 32 -0.88 -7.33 1.26
N ASN A 33 -0.69 -7.70 2.52
CA ASN A 33 -0.31 -6.76 3.57
C ASN A 33 1.07 -6.10 3.31
N ASP A 34 1.08 -4.82 2.90
CA ASP A 34 2.30 -4.07 2.62
C ASP A 34 3.28 -4.02 3.82
N ARG A 35 2.76 -4.10 5.05
CA ARG A 35 3.58 -4.12 6.26
C ARG A 35 4.46 -5.36 6.35
N ALA A 36 4.09 -6.46 5.69
CA ALA A 36 4.91 -7.65 5.62
C ALA A 36 6.35 -7.31 5.19
N LEU A 37 6.50 -6.44 4.19
CA LEU A 37 7.81 -6.08 3.63
C LEU A 37 8.68 -5.19 4.55
N THR A 38 8.11 -4.58 5.60
CA THR A 38 8.85 -3.64 6.46
C THR A 38 9.28 -4.24 7.80
N SER A 39 8.81 -5.43 8.16
CA SER A 39 9.10 -6.08 9.45
C SER A 39 9.49 -7.55 9.26
N PRO A 40 10.72 -7.97 9.61
CA PRO A 40 11.08 -9.38 9.59
C PRO A 40 10.39 -10.17 10.72
N PRO A 41 9.95 -11.42 10.48
CA PRO A 41 10.00 -12.15 9.21
C PRO A 41 8.97 -11.62 8.20
N ILE A 42 9.38 -11.47 6.94
CA ILE A 42 8.51 -11.02 5.85
C ILE A 42 7.68 -12.22 5.37
N LEU A 43 6.53 -12.42 6.02
CA LEU A 43 5.58 -13.48 5.68
C LEU A 43 4.45 -12.89 4.82
N VAL A 44 4.12 -13.56 3.72
CA VAL A 44 2.95 -13.20 2.93
C VAL A 44 1.69 -13.67 3.65
N ASP A 45 0.81 -12.73 3.98
CA ASP A 45 -0.51 -12.96 4.53
C ASP A 45 -1.55 -12.04 3.89
N GLU A 46 -2.82 -12.44 4.01
CA GLU A 46 -3.97 -11.70 3.48
C GLU A 46 -3.86 -11.41 1.97
N LEU A 47 -3.32 -12.36 1.20
CA LEU A 47 -3.21 -12.24 -0.25
C LEU A 47 -4.59 -12.15 -0.91
N ASP A 48 -4.79 -11.10 -1.70
CA ASP A 48 -5.94 -10.95 -2.58
C ASP A 48 -5.87 -12.01 -3.70
N PRO A 49 -6.78 -13.00 -3.73
CA PRO A 49 -6.76 -14.05 -4.74
C PRO A 49 -7.03 -13.52 -6.16
N ALA A 50 -7.63 -12.33 -6.29
CA ALA A 50 -7.84 -11.66 -7.56
C ALA A 50 -6.71 -10.68 -7.92
N GLY A 51 -5.72 -10.48 -7.04
CA GLY A 51 -4.63 -9.53 -7.21
C GLY A 51 -3.52 -10.00 -8.16
N SER A 52 -2.67 -9.06 -8.60
CA SER A 52 -1.56 -9.35 -9.51
C SER A 52 -0.51 -10.30 -8.91
N ALA A 53 -0.23 -10.18 -7.61
CA ALA A 53 0.70 -11.06 -6.91
C ALA A 53 0.22 -12.53 -6.90
N ALA A 54 -1.07 -12.78 -6.64
CA ALA A 54 -1.65 -14.12 -6.71
C ALA A 54 -1.60 -14.70 -8.12
N ARG A 55 -1.91 -13.89 -9.14
CA ARG A 55 -1.80 -14.29 -10.55
C ARG A 55 -0.35 -14.64 -10.96
N ALA A 56 0.64 -13.99 -10.35
CA ALA A 56 2.04 -14.28 -10.56
C ALA A 56 2.54 -15.53 -9.79
N GLY A 57 1.67 -16.15 -8.99
CA GLY A 57 1.96 -17.40 -8.28
C GLY A 57 2.43 -17.23 -6.84
N LEU A 58 2.33 -16.02 -6.27
CA LEU A 58 2.51 -15.81 -4.83
C LEU A 58 1.41 -16.54 -4.05
N ARG A 59 1.72 -17.00 -2.83
CA ARG A 59 0.77 -17.69 -1.95
C ARG A 59 0.93 -17.21 -0.52
N ASP A 60 -0.16 -17.25 0.23
CA ASP A 60 -0.09 -17.09 1.68
C ASP A 60 0.84 -18.15 2.29
N GLY A 61 1.65 -17.72 3.25
CA GLY A 61 2.67 -18.56 3.89
C GLY A 61 4.04 -18.52 3.19
N ASP A 62 4.17 -17.86 2.03
CA ASP A 62 5.47 -17.62 1.42
C ASP A 62 6.33 -16.72 2.33
N THR A 63 7.58 -17.12 2.53
CA THR A 63 8.55 -16.29 3.26
C THR A 63 9.40 -15.51 2.28
N VAL A 64 9.26 -14.19 2.24
CA VAL A 64 10.09 -13.32 1.38
C VAL A 64 11.46 -13.15 2.03
N THR A 65 12.51 -13.43 1.26
CA THR A 65 13.91 -13.33 1.68
C THR A 65 14.61 -12.11 1.08
N ALA A 66 14.13 -11.64 -0.08
CA ALA A 66 14.54 -10.38 -0.67
C ALA A 66 13.41 -9.82 -1.54
N TYR A 67 13.37 -8.50 -1.69
CA TYR A 67 12.43 -7.83 -2.61
C TYR A 67 13.10 -6.66 -3.33
N ARG A 68 12.56 -6.30 -4.49
CA ARG A 68 12.96 -5.14 -5.30
C ARG A 68 11.72 -4.42 -5.82
N GLY A 69 11.86 -3.12 -6.06
CA GLY A 69 10.78 -2.27 -6.58
C GLY A 69 9.84 -1.72 -5.51
N ALA A 70 10.12 -1.91 -4.22
CA ALA A 70 9.39 -1.27 -3.12
C ALA A 70 10.38 -0.53 -2.22
N GLU A 71 10.10 0.72 -1.89
CA GLU A 71 10.96 1.58 -1.07
C GLU A 71 10.19 2.20 0.10
N PRO A 72 10.77 2.34 1.31
CA PRO A 72 10.13 3.05 2.39
C PRO A 72 9.89 4.52 2.04
N SER A 73 8.64 5.00 2.18
CA SER A 73 8.32 6.42 2.07
C SER A 73 8.68 7.14 3.38
N ALA A 74 9.48 8.19 3.28
CA ALA A 74 9.86 9.05 4.41
C ALA A 74 8.78 10.08 4.78
N LEU A 75 7.67 10.15 4.04
CA LEU A 75 6.73 11.27 4.09
C LEU A 75 5.62 11.15 5.15
N HIS A 76 5.37 9.97 5.71
CA HIS A 76 4.30 9.76 6.69
C HIS A 76 4.78 8.99 7.93
N SER A 77 4.25 9.35 9.10
CA SER A 77 4.54 8.71 10.40
C SER A 77 4.10 7.23 10.46
N THR A 78 3.30 6.78 9.51
CA THR A 78 3.01 5.38 9.21
C THR A 78 3.84 4.95 8.00
N GLN A 79 4.73 3.97 8.19
CA GLN A 79 5.57 3.39 7.12
C GLN A 79 4.69 3.02 5.92
N SER A 80 4.72 3.85 4.87
CA SER A 80 4.03 3.60 3.60
C SER A 80 5.10 3.21 2.60
N LEU A 81 4.92 2.12 1.86
CA LEU A 81 5.85 1.75 0.80
C LEU A 81 5.50 2.53 -0.47
N VAL A 82 6.52 3.02 -1.17
CA VAL A 82 6.41 3.49 -2.55
C VAL A 82 6.68 2.30 -3.47
N LEU A 83 5.68 1.92 -4.26
CA LEU A 83 5.78 0.80 -5.19
C LEU A 83 6.16 1.29 -6.59
N GLY A 84 7.19 0.67 -7.16
CA GLY A 84 7.61 0.79 -8.54
C GLY A 84 6.63 0.13 -9.52
N PRO A 85 6.93 0.20 -10.83
CA PRO A 85 6.10 -0.41 -11.88
C PRO A 85 6.24 -1.94 -11.94
N GLU A 86 7.27 -2.50 -11.32
CA GLU A 86 7.54 -3.93 -11.23
C GLU A 86 8.05 -4.25 -9.82
N ILE A 87 7.53 -5.32 -9.24
CA ILE A 87 7.94 -5.87 -7.95
C ILE A 87 8.51 -7.25 -8.21
N ILE A 88 9.67 -7.53 -7.62
CA ILE A 88 10.32 -8.84 -7.67
C ILE A 88 10.52 -9.31 -6.24
N LEU A 89 10.00 -10.48 -5.91
CA LEU A 89 10.13 -11.14 -4.62
C LEU A 89 10.95 -12.43 -4.80
N ASP A 90 12.00 -12.59 -4.01
CA ASP A 90 12.65 -13.88 -3.78
C ASP A 90 12.02 -14.50 -2.54
N VAL A 91 11.26 -15.59 -2.73
CA VAL A 91 10.49 -16.25 -1.67
C VAL A 91 11.02 -17.66 -1.40
N VAL A 92 10.74 -18.17 -0.20
CA VAL A 92 10.94 -19.56 0.15
C VAL A 92 9.60 -20.18 0.47
N ARG A 93 9.24 -21.23 -0.29
CA ARG A 93 8.04 -22.04 -0.11
C ARG A 93 8.45 -23.50 0.06
N ASP A 94 8.02 -24.16 1.13
CA ASP A 94 8.37 -25.56 1.39
C ASP A 94 9.88 -25.86 1.29
N ARG A 95 10.72 -24.91 1.76
CA ARG A 95 12.19 -24.92 1.68
C ARG A 95 12.78 -24.83 0.26
N ARG A 96 11.98 -24.43 -0.73
CA ARG A 96 12.42 -24.19 -2.10
C ARG A 96 12.42 -22.69 -2.39
N PRO A 97 13.54 -22.13 -2.87
CA PRO A 97 13.56 -20.74 -3.31
C PRO A 97 12.82 -20.60 -4.63
N GLU A 98 11.94 -19.62 -4.71
CA GLU A 98 11.21 -19.23 -5.91
C GLU A 98 11.37 -17.72 -6.13
N ARG A 99 11.40 -17.28 -7.39
CA ARG A 99 11.38 -15.87 -7.75
C ARG A 99 10.05 -15.54 -8.41
N ILE A 100 9.38 -14.54 -7.88
CA ILE A 100 8.06 -14.10 -8.34
C ILE A 100 8.17 -12.63 -8.74
N ALA A 101 7.77 -12.31 -9.97
CA ALA A 101 7.76 -10.95 -10.49
C ALA A 101 6.35 -10.56 -10.95
N PHE A 102 5.91 -9.35 -10.62
CA PHE A 102 4.59 -8.87 -10.99
C PHE A 102 4.53 -7.34 -11.05
N THR A 103 3.56 -6.82 -11.80
CA THR A 103 3.20 -5.40 -11.78
C THR A 103 2.11 -5.17 -10.73
N PRO A 104 2.31 -4.26 -9.76
CA PRO A 104 1.28 -3.91 -8.78
C PRO A 104 -0.03 -3.47 -9.43
N ASP A 105 -1.16 -3.81 -8.80
CA ASP A 105 -2.46 -3.34 -9.28
C ASP A 105 -2.58 -1.83 -9.05
N GLU A 106 -3.15 -1.11 -10.03
CA GLU A 106 -3.47 0.30 -9.89
C GLU A 106 -4.90 0.46 -9.36
N VAL A 107 -5.03 1.12 -8.21
CA VAL A 107 -6.31 1.40 -7.57
C VAL A 107 -6.50 2.91 -7.49
N THR A 108 -7.69 3.36 -7.85
CA THR A 108 -8.08 4.76 -7.65
C THR A 108 -8.59 4.92 -6.22
N VAL A 109 -7.97 5.82 -5.46
CA VAL A 109 -8.38 6.15 -4.09
C VAL A 109 -8.79 7.61 -4.02
N ASP A 110 -9.87 7.84 -3.28
CA ASP A 110 -10.27 9.20 -2.90
C ASP A 110 -9.48 9.63 -1.68
N GLU A 111 -8.69 10.68 -1.84
CA GLU A 111 -7.92 11.29 -0.79
C GLU A 111 -8.52 12.65 -0.42
N TYR A 112 -8.60 12.93 0.88
CA TYR A 112 -9.00 14.24 1.39
C TYR A 112 -7.75 14.98 1.84
N THR A 113 -7.45 16.09 1.18
CA THR A 113 -6.34 16.99 1.53
C THR A 113 -6.86 18.38 1.89
N TRP A 114 -5.99 19.23 2.42
CA TRP A 114 -6.30 20.60 2.82
C TRP A 114 -5.41 21.56 2.04
N GLU A 115 -6.03 22.51 1.35
CA GLU A 115 -5.31 23.52 0.57
C GLU A 115 -5.57 24.91 1.17
N GLY A 116 -4.52 25.73 1.20
CA GLY A 116 -4.63 27.14 1.56
C GLY A 116 -5.43 27.89 0.51
N MET A 117 -6.47 28.61 0.93
CA MET A 117 -7.18 29.51 0.02
C MET A 117 -6.24 30.66 -0.37
N PRO A 118 -6.18 31.05 -1.66
CA PRO A 118 -5.46 32.25 -2.06
C PRO A 118 -6.05 33.46 -1.33
N ALA A 119 -5.17 34.37 -0.89
CA ALA A 119 -5.52 35.57 -0.13
C ALA A 119 -6.33 36.60 -0.94
#